data_AF-A0AAN6PAD7-F1
#
_entry.id   AF-A0AAN6PAD7-F1
#
_cell.length_a   1.000
_cell.length_b   1.000
_cell.length_c   1.000
_cell.angle_alpha   90.00
_cell.angle_beta   90.00
_cell.angle_gamma   90.00
#
_symmetry.space_group_name_H-M   'P 1'
#
loop_
_entity.id
_entity.type
_entity.pdbx_description
1 polymer ?
#
loop_
_entity_poly.entity_id
_entity_poly.type
_entity_poly.pdbx_seq_one_letter_code
_entity_poly.pdbx_strand_id
1 'polypeptide(L)'
;MCYSTNFGVTSARTQYNHGHLLQQLQNVHVYLYTLTGPPCRTCGNATSFSITNSGNPNDNVGRPYYACAWCPIRDKKGWGTWADVRGVAWDNPVCYCPSLWPSRRDKAGVGSVRWAEVFFCCAVGNCSFRLVEWAG
;
A
#
# COMPACT_ATOMS: atom_id res chain seq x y z
N MET A 1 16.81 -9.82 23.12
CA MET A 1 16.75 -11.28 22.94
C MET A 1 15.35 -11.74 23.28
N CYS A 2 14.59 -12.26 22.30
CA CYS A 2 13.37 -13.05 22.51
C CYS A 2 13.26 -14.08 21.38
N TYR A 3 12.80 -15.27 21.75
CA TYR A 3 13.11 -16.58 21.15
C TYR A 3 12.14 -17.03 20.05
N SER A 4 12.66 -17.86 19.14
CA SER A 4 11.91 -18.66 18.14
C SER A 4 11.46 -19.99 18.75
N THR A 5 10.26 -20.47 18.39
CA THR A 5 9.89 -21.89 18.59
C THR A 5 9.67 -22.56 17.23
N ASN A 6 10.41 -23.66 17.05
CA ASN A 6 10.39 -24.52 15.87
C ASN A 6 9.09 -25.33 15.81
N PHE A 7 8.46 -25.35 14.63
CA PHE A 7 7.71 -26.52 14.19
C PHE A 7 8.48 -27.17 13.04
N GLY A 8 8.99 -28.37 13.30
CA GLY A 8 9.70 -29.18 12.31
C GLY A 8 8.72 -29.87 11.38
N VAL A 9 9.01 -29.82 10.08
CA VAL A 9 8.46 -30.75 9.10
C VAL A 9 9.61 -31.20 8.19
N THR A 10 9.83 -32.51 8.14
CA THR A 10 10.95 -33.16 7.44
C THR A 10 10.69 -33.30 5.94
N SER A 11 11.70 -32.89 5.17
CA SER A 11 12.15 -33.40 3.86
C SER A 11 11.19 -33.39 2.66
N ALA A 12 11.34 -32.36 1.82
CA ALA A 12 11.69 -32.52 0.40
C ALA A 12 12.39 -31.24 -0.08
N ARG A 13 13.39 -31.37 -0.95
CA ARG A 13 14.20 -30.28 -1.52
C ARG A 13 13.33 -29.14 -2.03
N THR A 14 13.27 -28.03 -1.30
CA THR A 14 13.49 -26.71 -1.90
C THR A 14 13.90 -25.75 -0.78
N GLN A 15 15.15 -25.30 -0.81
CA GLN A 15 15.54 -24.06 -0.14
C GLN A 15 14.83 -22.92 -0.88
N TYR A 16 13.52 -22.75 -0.71
CA TYR A 16 12.92 -21.44 -0.89
C TYR A 16 13.48 -20.59 0.24
N ASN A 17 14.37 -19.66 -0.11
CA ASN A 17 15.00 -18.74 0.84
C ASN A 17 13.93 -18.22 1.80
N HIS A 18 14.12 -18.41 3.11
CA HIS A 18 13.17 -17.98 4.15
C HIS A 18 12.68 -16.53 3.93
N GLY A 19 13.54 -15.64 3.42
CA GLY A 19 13.17 -14.26 3.08
C GLY A 19 12.13 -14.13 1.95
N HIS A 20 12.14 -15.02 0.96
CA HIS A 20 11.17 -15.00 -0.14
C HIS A 20 9.77 -15.46 0.31
N LEU A 21 9.71 -16.48 1.18
CA LEU A 21 8.44 -16.94 1.75
C LEU A 21 7.82 -15.89 2.68
N LEU A 22 8.63 -15.21 3.49
CA LEU A 22 8.17 -14.09 4.31
C LEU A 22 7.65 -12.95 3.43
N GLN A 23 8.35 -12.64 2.33
CA GLN A 23 7.92 -11.64 1.37
C GLN A 23 6.57 -11.97 0.73
N GLN A 24 6.37 -13.23 0.34
CA GLN A 24 5.10 -13.69 -0.22
C GLN A 24 3.96 -13.65 0.80
N LEU A 25 4.18 -14.14 2.03
CA LEU A 25 3.15 -14.16 3.08
C LEU A 25 2.69 -12.76 3.46
N GLN A 26 3.62 -11.83 3.62
CA GLN A 26 3.28 -10.47 4.02
C GLN A 26 2.69 -9.67 2.85
N ASN A 27 3.07 -9.95 1.60
CA ASN A 27 2.35 -9.45 0.42
C ASN A 27 0.92 -10.00 0.36
N VAL A 28 0.70 -11.26 0.74
CA VAL A 28 -0.65 -11.83 0.89
C VAL A 28 -1.42 -11.09 1.99
N HIS A 29 -0.80 -10.78 3.12
CA HIS A 29 -1.47 -9.98 4.15
C HIS A 29 -1.83 -8.58 3.66
N VAL A 30 -0.89 -7.83 3.07
CA VAL A 30 -1.18 -6.52 2.48
C VAL A 30 -2.30 -6.64 1.43
N TYR A 31 -2.25 -7.67 0.57
CA TYR A 31 -3.27 -7.95 -0.42
C TYR A 31 -4.66 -8.15 0.21
N LEU A 32 -4.77 -9.01 1.22
CA LEU A 32 -6.02 -9.27 1.94
C LEU A 32 -6.57 -7.98 2.59
N TYR A 33 -5.73 -7.18 3.23
CA TYR A 33 -6.15 -5.89 3.80
C TYR A 33 -6.57 -4.88 2.74
N THR A 34 -5.92 -4.91 1.57
CA THR A 34 -6.31 -4.09 0.43
C THR A 34 -7.55 -4.63 -0.31
N LEU A 35 -8.11 -5.80 0.03
CA LEU A 35 -9.32 -6.34 -0.61
C LEU A 35 -10.61 -6.01 0.13
N THR A 36 -10.54 -5.74 1.44
CA THR A 36 -11.73 -5.38 2.21
C THR A 36 -12.01 -3.87 2.20
N GLY A 37 -11.00 -3.06 1.84
CA GLY A 37 -11.05 -1.60 1.89
C GLY A 37 -11.04 -1.08 3.32
N PRO A 38 -10.11 -0.18 3.70
CA PRO A 38 -10.16 0.44 5.02
C PRO A 38 -11.30 1.46 5.11
N PRO A 39 -11.81 1.75 6.32
CA PRO A 39 -12.61 2.94 6.54
C PRO A 39 -11.79 4.18 6.17
N CYS A 40 -12.47 5.26 5.77
CA CYS A 40 -11.83 6.53 5.51
C CYS A 40 -11.08 7.01 6.75
N ARG A 41 -9.75 7.19 6.67
CA ARG A 41 -8.97 7.64 7.83
C ARG A 41 -9.34 9.04 8.32
N THR A 42 -10.07 9.83 7.53
CA THR A 42 -10.48 11.19 7.88
C THR A 42 -11.82 11.23 8.61
N CYS A 43 -12.80 10.41 8.22
CA CYS A 43 -14.16 10.47 8.79
C CYS A 43 -14.68 9.13 9.33
N GLY A 44 -13.94 8.03 9.19
CA GLY A 44 -14.34 6.70 9.64
C GLY A 44 -15.37 5.99 8.75
N ASN A 45 -16.00 6.69 7.79
CA ASN A 45 -17.02 6.09 6.92
C ASN A 45 -16.44 5.04 5.98
N ALA A 46 -17.31 4.12 5.56
CA ALA A 46 -17.00 3.13 4.52
C ALA A 46 -16.55 3.80 3.22
N THR A 47 -15.63 3.14 2.53
CA THR A 47 -15.11 3.56 1.23
C THR A 47 -15.68 2.71 0.10
N SER A 48 -15.65 3.24 -1.12
CA SER A 48 -16.15 2.55 -2.31
C SER A 48 -14.99 2.09 -3.16
N PHE A 49 -15.07 0.85 -3.65
CA PHE A 49 -14.12 0.28 -4.60
C PHE A 49 -14.35 0.86 -6.00
N SER A 50 -13.28 1.13 -6.74
CA SER A 50 -13.30 1.61 -8.11
C SER A 50 -12.03 1.21 -8.85
N ILE A 51 -12.07 1.23 -10.18
CA ILE A 51 -10.91 0.96 -11.05
C ILE A 51 -10.63 2.21 -11.86
N THR A 52 -9.36 2.58 -11.97
CA THR A 52 -8.94 3.70 -12.81
C THR A 52 -9.23 3.44 -14.29
N ASN A 53 -9.76 4.47 -14.95
CA ASN A 53 -10.11 4.38 -16.37
C ASN A 53 -8.87 4.33 -17.29
N SER A 54 -9.11 3.97 -18.54
CA SER A 54 -8.09 3.87 -19.61
C SER A 54 -7.48 5.21 -20.02
N GLY A 55 -8.14 6.33 -19.70
CA GLY A 55 -7.65 7.68 -20.00
C GLY A 55 -6.75 8.30 -18.94
N ASN A 56 -6.32 7.56 -17.91
CA ASN A 56 -5.54 8.11 -16.81
C ASN A 56 -4.07 8.38 -17.24
N PRO A 57 -3.62 9.64 -17.29
CA PRO A 57 -2.27 9.98 -17.76
C PRO A 57 -1.16 9.66 -16.75
N ASN A 58 -1.49 9.17 -15.56
CA ASN A 58 -0.54 8.98 -14.45
C ASN A 58 0.03 7.56 -14.38
N ASP A 59 0.05 6.81 -15.49
CA ASP A 59 0.50 5.40 -15.53
C ASP A 59 -0.21 4.51 -14.49
N ASN A 60 -1.46 4.84 -14.19
CA ASN A 60 -2.25 4.18 -13.16
C ASN A 60 -3.45 3.45 -13.76
N VAL A 61 -3.53 3.28 -15.08
CA VAL A 61 -4.66 2.63 -15.78
C VAL A 61 -4.89 1.21 -15.25
N GLY A 62 -6.15 0.85 -15.01
CA GLY A 62 -6.55 -0.48 -14.54
C GLY A 62 -6.25 -0.78 -13.07
N ARG A 63 -5.62 0.14 -12.34
CA ARG A 63 -5.35 -0.02 -10.92
C ARG A 63 -6.64 0.14 -10.09
N PRO A 64 -6.95 -0.83 -9.21
CA PRO A 64 -8.08 -0.72 -8.31
C PRO A 64 -7.75 0.19 -7.11
N TYR A 65 -8.74 0.91 -6.58
CA TYR A 65 -8.60 1.79 -5.43
C TYR A 65 -9.90 1.90 -4.62
N TYR A 66 -9.77 2.27 -3.35
CA TYR A 66 -10.88 2.71 -2.51
C TYR A 66 -10.88 4.23 -2.39
N ALA A 67 -12.07 4.83 -2.41
CA ALA A 67 -12.24 6.26 -2.16
C ALA A 67 -13.40 6.55 -1.23
N CYS A 68 -13.26 7.58 -0.42
CA CYS A 68 -14.31 8.12 0.42
C CYS A 68 -15.14 9.13 -0.38
N ALA A 69 -16.44 8.87 -0.49
CA ALA A 69 -17.40 9.80 -1.10
C ALA A 69 -17.80 10.96 -0.16
N TRP A 70 -17.53 10.82 1.15
CA TRP A 70 -18.05 11.70 2.20
C TRP A 70 -17.11 12.83 2.59
N CYS A 71 -15.83 12.74 2.26
CA CYS A 71 -14.85 13.77 2.62
C CYS A 71 -14.70 14.78 1.48
N PRO A 72 -15.24 16.01 1.60
CA PRO A 72 -14.86 17.09 0.73
C PRO A 72 -13.49 17.61 1.18
N ILE A 73 -12.46 17.44 0.36
CA ILE A 73 -11.30 18.33 0.45
C ILE A 73 -11.36 19.20 -0.79
N ARG A 74 -11.24 20.51 -0.54
CA ARG A 74 -11.16 21.60 -1.52
C ARG A 74 -10.33 21.13 -2.72
N ASP A 75 -11.02 20.91 -3.83
CA ASP A 75 -10.43 20.76 -5.16
C ASP A 75 -10.11 19.30 -5.55
N LYS A 76 -11.20 18.52 -5.62
CA LYS A 76 -11.39 17.28 -6.42
C LYS A 76 -10.77 15.99 -5.88
N LYS A 77 -11.66 15.31 -5.14
CA LYS A 77 -11.73 13.91 -4.71
C LYS A 77 -11.11 13.66 -3.33
N GLY A 78 -11.96 13.16 -2.45
CA GLY A 78 -11.69 12.90 -1.03
C GLY A 78 -10.58 11.88 -0.80
N TRP A 79 -10.46 11.44 0.45
CA TRP A 79 -9.49 10.43 0.83
C TRP A 79 -9.59 9.16 -0.02
N GLY A 80 -8.46 8.57 -0.42
CA GLY A 80 -8.43 7.27 -1.11
C GLY A 80 -7.12 6.52 -0.91
N THR A 81 -7.13 5.23 -1.24
CA THR A 81 -5.97 4.33 -1.17
C THR A 81 -6.05 3.26 -2.26
N TRP A 82 -4.90 2.77 -2.71
CA TRP A 82 -4.83 1.71 -3.73
C TRP A 82 -5.27 0.35 -3.15
N ALA A 83 -5.95 -0.44 -3.98
CA ALA A 83 -6.45 -1.77 -3.66
C ALA A 83 -5.61 -2.88 -4.34
N ASP A 84 -4.33 -2.61 -4.59
CA ASP A 84 -3.37 -3.52 -5.20
C ASP A 84 -2.05 -3.54 -4.41
N VAL A 85 -1.08 -4.34 -4.81
CA VAL A 85 0.26 -4.40 -4.18
C VAL A 85 1.35 -3.68 -4.98
N ARG A 86 0.99 -2.92 -6.03
CA ARG A 86 1.99 -2.25 -6.88
C ARG A 86 2.78 -1.23 -6.05
N GLY A 87 4.10 -1.35 -6.06
CA GLY A 87 5.02 -0.46 -5.34
C GLY A 87 5.22 -0.83 -3.87
N VAL A 88 4.61 -1.91 -3.36
CA VAL A 88 4.86 -2.43 -2.01
C VAL A 88 6.07 -3.37 -2.04
N ALA A 89 7.08 -3.12 -1.21
CA ALA A 89 8.31 -3.89 -1.15
C ALA A 89 8.94 -3.87 0.26
N TRP A 90 9.75 -4.88 0.60
CA TRP A 90 10.32 -5.06 1.95
C TRP A 90 11.40 -4.07 2.32
N ASP A 91 12.09 -3.56 1.32
CA ASP A 91 13.10 -2.52 1.40
C ASP A 91 12.48 -1.12 1.48
N ASN A 92 11.16 -0.99 1.28
CA ASN A 92 10.47 0.26 1.57
C ASN A 92 10.46 0.54 3.09
N PRO A 93 10.48 1.81 3.50
CA PRO A 93 10.29 2.18 4.89
C PRO A 93 8.98 1.61 5.47
N VAL A 94 8.99 1.21 6.74
CA VAL A 94 7.76 0.77 7.42
C VAL A 94 6.83 1.96 7.69
N CYS A 95 5.53 1.74 7.52
CA CYS A 95 4.53 2.76 7.85
C CYS A 95 4.17 2.77 9.35
N TYR A 96 3.34 3.74 9.77
CA TYR A 96 2.90 3.90 11.16
C TYR A 96 1.77 2.95 11.60
N CYS A 97 1.45 1.93 10.80
CA CYS A 97 0.45 0.94 11.22
C CYS A 97 1.03 0.05 12.33
N PRO A 98 0.21 -0.42 13.30
CA PRO A 98 0.70 -1.27 14.40
C PRO A 98 1.42 -2.55 13.94
N SER A 99 1.03 -3.10 12.80
CA SER A 99 1.65 -4.29 12.21
C SER A 99 2.97 -4.00 11.47
N LEU A 100 3.44 -2.74 11.43
CA LEU A 100 4.68 -2.31 10.79
C LEU A 100 4.79 -2.75 9.31
N TRP A 101 3.69 -2.64 8.57
CA TRP A 101 3.65 -3.02 7.16
C TRP A 101 4.65 -2.20 6.34
N PRO A 102 5.29 -2.81 5.32
CA PRO A 102 6.05 -2.05 4.34
C PRO A 102 5.15 -0.99 3.69
N SER A 103 5.73 0.19 3.45
CA SER A 103 5.04 1.24 2.70
C SER A 103 4.96 0.90 1.21
N ARG A 104 4.23 1.73 0.47
CA ARG A 104 4.13 1.70 -0.98
C ARG A 104 4.91 2.87 -1.57
N ARG A 105 5.81 2.60 -2.50
CA ARG A 105 6.41 3.61 -3.37
C ARG A 105 5.42 4.00 -4.47
N ASP A 106 5.16 5.29 -4.60
CA ASP A 106 4.21 5.85 -5.57
C ASP A 106 4.77 7.15 -6.17
N LYS A 107 4.13 7.64 -7.24
CA LYS A 107 4.54 8.82 -7.98
C LYS A 107 3.42 9.85 -8.03
N ALA A 108 3.76 11.11 -7.76
CA ALA A 108 2.81 12.19 -7.83
C ALA A 108 2.35 12.42 -9.29
N GLY A 109 1.04 12.48 -9.48
CA GLY A 109 0.43 12.64 -10.80
C GLY A 109 0.70 14.00 -11.44
N VAL A 110 0.43 14.10 -12.75
CA VAL A 110 0.68 15.27 -13.63
C VAL A 110 -0.01 16.55 -13.15
N GLY A 111 -1.15 16.44 -12.47
CA GLY A 111 -1.87 17.60 -11.90
C GLY A 111 -1.39 18.06 -10.52
N SER A 112 -0.35 17.43 -9.95
CA SER A 112 0.16 17.79 -8.63
C SER A 112 1.18 18.93 -8.72
N VAL A 113 1.19 19.83 -7.73
CA VAL A 113 2.28 20.81 -7.54
C VAL A 113 3.65 20.16 -7.33
N ARG A 114 3.67 18.85 -7.03
CA ARG A 114 4.88 18.03 -6.87
C ARG A 114 5.00 17.00 -7.98
N TRP A 115 4.63 17.36 -9.21
CA TRP A 115 4.62 16.44 -10.34
C TRP A 115 5.89 15.59 -10.40
N ALA A 116 5.71 14.28 -10.60
CA ALA A 116 6.75 13.29 -10.69
C ALA A 116 7.58 13.03 -9.42
N GLU A 117 7.32 13.72 -8.31
CA GLU A 117 7.90 13.42 -6.99
C GLU A 117 7.57 11.97 -6.63
N VAL A 118 8.60 11.21 -6.30
CA VAL A 118 8.43 9.87 -5.75
C VAL A 118 8.29 9.97 -4.24
N PHE A 119 7.35 9.22 -3.70
CA PHE A 119 7.11 9.18 -2.28
C PHE A 119 6.68 7.79 -1.84
N PHE A 120 6.88 7.50 -0.57
CA PHE A 120 6.35 6.34 0.12
C PHE A 120 5.09 6.72 0.89
N CYS A 121 4.07 5.88 0.85
CA CYS A 121 2.82 6.06 1.60
C CYS A 121 2.36 4.74 2.24
N CYS A 122 1.41 4.81 3.18
CA CYS A 122 0.85 3.59 3.78
C CYS A 122 0.24 2.67 2.70
N ALA A 123 0.73 1.43 2.60
CA ALA A 123 0.30 0.48 1.58
C ALA A 123 -1.19 0.12 1.67
N VAL A 124 -1.73 0.08 2.89
CA VAL A 124 -3.12 -0.29 3.21
C VAL A 124 -4.02 0.90 3.54
N GLY A 125 -3.51 2.14 3.43
CA GLY A 125 -4.29 3.36 3.68
C GLY A 125 -4.65 3.67 5.15
N ASN A 126 -4.30 2.81 6.10
CA ASN A 126 -4.79 2.90 7.49
C ASN A 126 -4.06 3.96 8.35
N CYS A 127 -2.93 4.52 7.90
CA CYS A 127 -2.25 5.62 8.59
C CYS A 127 -1.89 6.77 7.65
N SER A 128 -1.36 7.86 8.21
CA SER A 128 -0.93 9.07 7.51
C SER A 128 0.53 9.04 7.04
N PHE A 129 1.22 7.90 7.12
CA PHE A 129 2.61 7.77 6.71
C PHE A 129 2.86 8.34 5.31
N ARG A 130 3.84 9.24 5.22
CA ARG A 130 4.34 9.81 3.97
C ARG A 130 5.83 10.13 4.12
N LEU A 131 6.65 9.64 3.21
CA LEU A 131 8.06 9.99 3.10
C LEU A 131 8.37 10.36 1.65
N VAL A 132 9.01 11.50 1.41
CA VAL A 132 9.44 11.88 0.05
C VAL A 132 10.81 11.26 -0.21
N GLU A 133 10.97 10.63 -1.37
CA GLU A 133 12.29 10.25 -1.87
C GLU A 133 12.91 11.50 -2.47
N TRP A 134 13.88 12.10 -1.77
CA TRP A 134 14.57 13.29 -2.28
C TRP A 134 15.34 12.91 -3.54
N ALA A 135 15.01 13.56 -4.66
CA ALA A 135 15.89 13.58 -5.81
C ALA A 135 17.08 14.48 -5.45
N GLY A 136 18.29 13.90 -5.43
CA GLY A 136 19.52 14.68 -5.32
C GLY A 136 19.68 15.67 -6.47
#